data_AF-A0A0P8WAX6-F1
#
_entry.id   AF-A0A0P8WAX6-F1
#
_cell.length_a   1.000
_cell.length_b   1.000
_cell.length_c   1.000
_cell.angle_alpha   90.00
_cell.angle_beta   90.00
_cell.angle_gamma   90.00
#
_symmetry.space_group_name_H-M   'P 1'
#
loop_
_entity.id
_entity.type
_entity.pdbx_description
1 polymer ?
#
loop_
_entity_poly.entity_id
_entity_poly.type
_entity_poly.pdbx_seq_one_letter_code
_entity_poly.pdbx_strand_id
1 'polypeptide(L)'
;MIMGISYESLIAYLFIFMFAIIFMAVLASPIKWLLKLLFNSAIGAMAILLFNLLGRYINFSIGLNPGSILTVGALGIPGFILLLFLKFYLF
;
A
#
# COMPACT_ATOMS: atom_id res chain seq x y z
N MET A 1 31.91 -33.10 18.49
CA MET A 1 32.37 -31.86 17.84
C MET A 1 32.40 -32.15 16.34
N ILE A 2 31.63 -31.42 15.52
CA ILE A 2 31.70 -31.54 14.05
C ILE A 2 32.48 -30.31 13.60
N MET A 3 33.54 -30.46 12.79
CA MET A 3 34.30 -29.31 12.24
C MET A 3 34.77 -28.28 13.29
N GLY A 4 35.15 -28.70 14.50
CA GLY A 4 35.62 -27.78 15.55
C GLY A 4 34.53 -26.97 16.27
N ILE A 5 33.26 -27.12 15.88
CA ILE A 5 32.11 -26.43 16.49
C ILE A 5 31.38 -27.36 17.49
N SER A 6 30.95 -26.79 18.63
CA SER A 6 30.11 -27.49 19.61
C SER A 6 28.69 -27.71 19.06
N TYR A 7 28.05 -28.80 19.50
CA TYR A 7 26.70 -29.16 19.05
C TYR A 7 25.66 -28.10 19.44
N GLU A 8 25.83 -27.47 20.60
CA GLU A 8 24.98 -26.38 21.10
C GLU A 8 24.99 -25.19 20.14
N SER A 9 26.18 -24.78 19.68
CA SER A 9 26.34 -23.68 18.73
C SER A 9 25.71 -24.01 17.38
N LEU A 10 25.83 -25.26 16.91
CA LEU A 10 25.19 -25.70 15.66
C LEU A 10 23.66 -25.58 15.73
N ILE A 11 23.07 -26.01 16.85
CA ILE A 11 21.62 -25.90 17.08
C ILE A 11 21.20 -24.43 17.15
N ALA A 12 21.96 -23.58 17.83
CA ALA A 12 21.69 -22.15 17.91
C ALA A 12 21.71 -21.48 16.52
N TYR A 13 22.69 -21.79 15.66
CA TYR A 13 22.75 -21.25 14.30
C TYR A 13 21.57 -21.70 13.44
N LEU A 14 21.19 -22.99 13.51
CA LEU A 14 20.02 -23.50 12.80
C LEU A 14 18.73 -22.81 13.26
N PHE A 15 18.60 -22.54 14.56
CA PHE A 15 17.45 -21.87 15.12
C PHE A 15 17.34 -20.41 14.64
N ILE A 16 18.45 -19.67 14.66
CA ILE A 16 18.52 -18.28 14.14
C ILE A 16 18.17 -18.25 12.65
N PHE A 17 18.73 -19.18 11.86
CA PHE A 17 18.47 -19.26 10.43
C PHE A 17 16.99 -19.54 10.14
N MET A 18 16.38 -20.46 10.88
CA MET A 18 14.95 -20.75 10.79
C MET A 18 14.09 -19.51 11.11
N PHE A 19 14.41 -18.81 12.20
CA PHE A 19 13.72 -17.58 12.58
C PHE A 19 13.83 -16.48 11.51
N ALA A 20 15.02 -16.31 10.92
CA ALA A 20 15.25 -15.32 9.87
C ALA A 20 14.39 -15.58 8.63
N ILE A 21 14.22 -16.85 8.23
CA ILE A 21 13.36 -17.22 7.10
C ILE A 21 11.89 -16.91 7.40
N ILE A 22 11.40 -17.29 8.58
CA ILE A 22 10.02 -17.02 8.99
C ILE A 22 9.76 -15.52 9.02
N PHE A 23 10.69 -14.75 9.60
CA PHE A 23 10.60 -13.29 9.67
C PHE A 23 10.52 -12.65 8.27
N MET A 24 11.38 -13.06 7.34
CA MET A 24 11.32 -12.59 5.95
C MET A 24 10.02 -12.98 5.25
N ALA A 25 9.53 -14.20 5.47
CA ALA A 25 8.28 -14.66 4.87
C ALA A 25 7.06 -13.85 5.37
N VAL A 26 7.01 -13.56 6.67
CA VAL A 26 5.95 -12.74 7.27
C VAL A 26 5.98 -11.31 6.72
N LEU A 27 7.17 -10.71 6.55
CA LEU A 27 7.34 -9.36 5.99
C LEU A 27 7.07 -9.26 4.49
N ALA A 28 7.28 -10.34 3.73
CA ALA A 28 7.03 -10.33 2.29
C ALA A 28 5.55 -10.09 1.94
N SER A 29 4.63 -10.55 2.78
CA SER A 29 3.18 -10.37 2.59
C SER A 29 2.72 -8.90 2.66
N PRO A 30 3.00 -8.13 3.74
CA PRO A 30 2.60 -6.73 3.84
C PRO A 30 3.31 -5.84 2.82
N ILE A 31 4.56 -6.14 2.44
CA ILE A 31 5.29 -5.40 1.40
C ILE A 31 4.57 -5.50 0.05
N LYS A 32 4.11 -6.70 -0.34
CA LYS A 32 3.32 -6.89 -1.56
C LYS A 32 2.04 -6.08 -1.54
N TRP A 33 1.35 -6.05 -0.40
CA TRP A 33 0.15 -5.24 -0.21
C TRP A 33 0.43 -3.74 -0.34
N LEU A 34 1.51 -3.26 0.28
CA LEU A 34 1.91 -1.86 0.21
C LEU A 34 2.26 -1.45 -1.23
N LEU A 35 2.99 -2.29 -1.97
CA LEU A 35 3.31 -2.05 -3.37
C LEU A 35 2.05 -2.01 -4.25
N LYS A 36 1.11 -2.93 -4.02
CA LYS A 36 -0.19 -2.93 -4.71
C LYS A 36 -0.98 -1.65 -4.41
N LEU A 37 -0.99 -1.21 -3.15
CA LEU A 37 -1.64 0.03 -2.73
C LEU A 37 -0.99 1.24 -3.39
N LEU A 38 0.34 1.31 -3.43
CA LEU A 38 1.08 2.40 -4.09
C LEU A 38 0.75 2.47 -5.58
N PHE A 39 0.74 1.33 -6.28
CA PHE A 39 0.41 1.28 -7.69
C PHE A 39 -1.04 1.71 -7.95
N ASN A 40 -1.99 1.18 -7.18
CA ASN A 40 -3.39 1.57 -7.28
C ASN A 40 -3.60 3.05 -6.92
N SER A 41 -2.84 3.58 -5.96
CA SER A 41 -2.86 4.99 -5.58
C SER A 41 -2.32 5.89 -6.70
N ALA A 42 -1.28 5.48 -7.41
CA ALA A 42 -0.79 6.20 -8.58
C ALA A 42 -1.87 6.28 -9.67
N ILE A 43 -2.58 5.17 -9.93
CA ILE A 43 -3.73 5.14 -10.86
C ILE A 43 -4.85 6.04 -10.33
N GLY A 44 -5.16 5.99 -9.04
CA GLY A 44 -6.17 6.83 -8.41
C GLY A 44 -5.86 8.33 -8.49
N ALA A 45 -4.59 8.71 -8.29
CA ALA A 45 -4.12 10.07 -8.48
C ALA A 45 -4.31 10.52 -9.93
N MET A 46 -3.97 9.67 -10.88
CA MET A 46 -4.16 9.94 -12.31
C MET A 46 -5.65 10.08 -12.67
N ALA A 47 -6.52 9.24 -12.10
CA ALA A 47 -7.97 9.35 -12.27
C ALA A 47 -8.53 10.66 -11.71
N ILE A 48 -8.12 11.06 -10.49
CA ILE A 48 -8.51 12.35 -9.89
C ILE A 48 -8.02 13.52 -10.76
N LEU A 49 -6.78 13.44 -11.27
CA LEU A 49 -6.19 14.50 -12.09
C LEU A 49 -6.94 14.67 -13.43
N LEU A 50 -7.23 13.56 -14.10
CA LEU A 50 -8.05 13.56 -15.32
C LEU A 50 -9.46 14.07 -15.06
N PHE A 51 -10.07 13.66 -13.94
CA PHE A 51 -11.37 14.17 -13.55
C PHE A 51 -11.33 15.67 -13.29
N ASN A 52 -10.34 16.20 -12.57
CA ASN A 52 -10.23 17.62 -12.29
C ASN A 52 -9.99 18.47 -13.55
N LEU A 53 -9.31 17.92 -14.56
CA LEU A 53 -9.14 18.57 -15.86
C LEU A 53 -10.50 18.82 -16.54
N LEU A 54 -11.38 17.81 -16.54
CA LEU A 54 -12.74 17.92 -17.07
C LEU A 54 -13.67 18.71 -16.13
N GLY A 55 -13.50 18.52 -14.83
CA GLY A 55 -14.28 19.16 -13.77
C GLY A 55 -14.05 20.67 -13.68
N ARG A 56 -12.94 21.17 -14.22
CA ARG A 56 -12.67 22.61 -14.32
C ARG A 56 -13.72 23.36 -15.14
N TYR A 57 -14.35 22.72 -16.13
CA TYR A 57 -15.44 23.34 -16.91
C TYR A 57 -16.73 23.54 -16.10
N ILE A 58 -16.92 22.75 -15.04
CA ILE A 58 -18.09 22.78 -14.17
C ILE A 58 -17.77 23.33 -12.76
N ASN A 59 -16.58 23.94 -12.58
CA ASN A 59 -16.03 24.39 -11.29
C ASN A 59 -16.06 23.32 -10.18
N PHE A 60 -16.05 22.04 -10.55
CA PHE A 60 -16.12 20.92 -9.63
C PHE A 60 -14.78 20.19 -9.63
N SER A 61 -14.12 20.15 -8.46
CA SER A 61 -12.81 19.50 -8.31
C SER A 61 -12.68 18.77 -6.98
N ILE A 62 -12.04 17.60 -7.05
CA ILE A 62 -11.63 16.79 -5.90
C ILE A 62 -10.21 17.20 -5.53
N GLY A 63 -9.91 17.39 -4.24
CA GLY A 63 -8.55 17.71 -3.81
C GLY A 63 -7.56 16.61 -4.21
N LEU A 64 -6.41 16.98 -4.79
CA LEU A 64 -5.33 16.04 -5.10
C LEU A 64 -4.33 16.04 -3.93
N ASN A 65 -4.58 15.21 -2.92
CA ASN A 65 -3.76 15.11 -1.71
C ASN A 65 -3.58 13.63 -1.32
N PRO A 66 -2.64 13.32 -0.40
CA PRO A 66 -2.41 11.93 -0.01
C PRO A 66 -3.66 11.21 0.50
N GLY A 67 -4.56 11.90 1.21
CA GLY A 67 -5.80 11.32 1.74
C GLY A 67 -6.76 10.87 0.64
N SER A 68 -7.04 11.74 -0.33
CA SER A 68 -7.91 11.43 -1.47
C SER A 68 -7.27 10.40 -2.41
N ILE A 69 -5.98 10.51 -2.67
CA ILE A 69 -5.22 9.56 -3.49
C ILE A 69 -5.25 8.16 -2.87
N LEU A 70 -4.99 8.04 -1.56
CA LEU A 70 -5.04 6.75 -0.85
C LEU A 70 -6.45 6.19 -0.77
N THR A 71 -7.48 7.03 -0.66
CA THR A 71 -8.88 6.57 -0.64
C THR A 71 -9.26 5.95 -1.98
N VAL A 72 -8.94 6.61 -3.10
CA VAL A 72 -9.16 6.05 -4.45
C VAL A 72 -8.21 4.89 -4.73
N GLY A 73 -6.98 4.93 -4.24
CA GLY A 73 -6.01 3.84 -4.41
C GLY A 73 -6.37 2.57 -3.64
N ALA A 74 -6.94 2.70 -2.44
CA ALA A 74 -7.35 1.58 -1.61
C ALA A 74 -8.68 0.98 -2.10
N LEU A 75 -9.66 1.83 -2.39
CA LEU A 75 -11.03 1.40 -2.69
C LEU A 75 -11.30 1.32 -4.20
N GLY A 76 -10.55 2.01 -5.05
CA GLY A 76 -10.79 2.10 -6.49
C GLY A 76 -11.98 2.99 -6.83
N ILE A 77 -12.84 2.51 -7.74
CA ILE A 77 -14.08 3.18 -8.17
C ILE A 77 -14.98 3.57 -6.99
N PRO A 78 -15.29 2.69 -6.01
CA PRO A 78 -16.12 3.09 -4.87
C PRO A 78 -15.48 4.19 -4.03
N GLY A 79 -14.14 4.24 -3.93
CA GLY A 79 -13.43 5.34 -3.29
C GLY A 79 -13.56 6.66 -4.03
N PHE A 80 -13.52 6.61 -5.36
CA PHE A 80 -13.74 7.78 -6.20
C PHE A 80 -15.17 8.32 -6.06
N ILE A 81 -16.16 7.43 -6.08
CA ILE A 81 -17.57 7.77 -5.84
C ILE A 81 -17.75 8.37 -4.45
N LEU A 82 -17.12 7.79 -3.42
CA LEU A 82 -17.16 8.33 -2.06
C LEU A 82 -16.64 9.77 -2.00
N LEU A 83 -15.52 10.07 -2.66
CA LEU A 83 -14.98 11.44 -2.70
C LEU A 83 -15.91 12.40 -3.44
N LEU A 84 -16.58 11.95 -4.51
CA LEU A 84 -17.61 12.75 -5.19
C LEU A 84 -18.77 13.07 -4.24
N PHE A 85 -19.32 12.06 -3.56
CA PHE A 85 -20.41 12.26 -2.59
C PHE A 85 -20.00 13.21 -1.47
N LEU A 86 -18.79 13.04 -0.91
CA LEU A 86 -18.28 13.89 0.14
C LEU A 86 -18.14 15.34 -0.34
N LYS A 87 -17.67 15.53 -1.57
CA LYS A 87 -17.55 16.86 -2.19
C LYS A 87 -18.90 17.50 -2.49
N PHE A 88 -19.95 16.71 -2.75
CA PHE A 88 -21.31 17.21 -3.03
C PHE A 88 -22.11 17.56 -1.75
N TYR A 89 -21.89 16.84 -0.65
CA TYR A 89 -22.69 16.99 0.57
C TYR A 89 -22.01 17.84 1.65
N LEU A 90 -20.69 17.77 1.77
CA LEU A 90 -19.94 18.40 2.85
C LEU A 90 -19.32 19.76 2.46
N PHE A 91 -19.23 20.04 1.16
CA PHE A 91 -18.60 21.21 0.54
C PHE A 91 -19.43 21.69 -0.64
#